data_AF-A0A285KF50-F1
#
_entry.id   AF-A0A285KF50-F1
#
_cell.length_a   1.000
_cell.length_b   1.000
_cell.length_c   1.000
_cell.angle_alpha   90.00
_cell.angle_beta   90.00
_cell.angle_gamma   90.00
#
_symmetry.space_group_name_H-M   'P 1'
#
loop_
_entity.id
_entity.type
_entity.pdbx_description
1 polymer ?
#
loop_
_entity_poly.entity_id
_entity_poly.type
_entity_poly.pdbx_seq_one_letter_code
_entity_poly.pdbx_strand_id
1 'polypeptide(L)' 'MIRERAYPVDPWHIRETRLDLDLLAQSESVFALSNGHIGIRGNLDEGEPHGLPGTYLNSFYELRPLPYAEAG' A
#
# COMPACT_ATOMS: atom_id res chain seq x y z
N MET A 1 -10.48 10.68 1.50
CA MET A 1 -9.37 11.65 1.31
C MET A 1 -8.66 11.80 2.64
N ILE A 2 -7.33 11.68 2.67
CA ILE A 2 -6.54 11.79 3.90
C ILE A 2 -6.83 13.15 4.55
N ARG A 3 -7.21 13.12 5.83
CA ARG A 3 -7.42 14.34 6.62
C ARG A 3 -6.12 14.68 7.32
N GLU A 4 -5.59 15.88 7.06
CA GLU A 4 -4.31 16.38 7.58
C GLU A 4 -4.15 16.20 9.11
N ARG A 5 -5.25 16.28 9.87
CA ARG A 5 -5.24 16.12 11.34
C ARG A 5 -4.69 14.78 11.84
N ALA A 6 -4.79 13.70 11.06
CA ALA A 6 -4.28 12.39 11.47
C ALA A 6 -2.78 12.23 11.21
N TYR A 7 -2.22 13.01 10.28
CA TYR A 7 -0.83 12.98 9.83
C TYR A 7 -0.19 14.35 10.02
N PRO A 8 0.22 14.69 11.25
CA PRO A 8 0.91 15.96 11.51
C PRO A 8 2.18 16.07 10.67
N VAL A 9 2.50 17.30 10.28
CA VAL A 9 3.73 17.61 9.54
C VAL A 9 4.89 17.61 10.53
N ASP A 10 5.73 16.59 10.46
CA ASP A 10 6.98 16.46 11.20
C ASP A 10 8.18 16.53 10.21
N PRO A 11 9.36 17.08 10.58
CA PRO A 11 10.44 17.32 9.63
C PRO A 11 11.02 16.07 8.94
N TRP A 12 11.07 14.95 9.68
CA TRP A 12 11.73 13.70 9.26
C TRP A 12 10.91 12.45 9.55
N HIS A 13 9.65 12.62 9.98
CA HIS A 13 8.79 11.51 10.34
C HIS A 13 7.44 11.67 9.67
N ILE A 14 6.88 10.56 9.21
CA ILE A 14 5.47 10.46 8.93
C ILE A 14 4.89 9.66 10.10
N ARG A 15 3.80 10.14 10.68
CA ARG A 15 3.17 9.49 11.83
C ARG A 15 1.67 9.56 11.69
N GLU A 16 1.02 8.43 11.88
CA GLU A 16 -0.42 8.36 12.04
C GLU A 16 -0.73 8.44 13.54
N THR A 17 -1.55 9.41 13.92
CA THR A 17 -1.88 9.66 15.34
C THR A 17 -3.15 8.96 15.79
N ARG A 18 -3.94 8.44 14.84
CA ARG A 18 -5.20 7.73 15.05
C ARG A 18 -5.42 6.78 13.89
N LEU A 19 -5.82 5.54 14.20
CA LEU A 19 -6.23 4.56 13.21
C LEU A 19 -7.62 4.93 12.66
N ASP A 20 -7.72 5.07 11.34
CA ASP A 20 -8.97 5.25 10.61
C ASP A 20 -9.06 4.17 9.52
N LEU A 21 -9.95 3.19 9.73
CA LEU A 21 -10.07 2.03 8.84
C LEU A 21 -10.53 2.42 7.43
N ASP A 22 -11.24 3.54 7.27
CA ASP A 22 -11.67 4.04 5.96
C ASP A 22 -10.49 4.60 5.13
N LEU A 23 -9.34 4.82 5.77
CA LEU A 23 -8.10 5.33 5.15
C LEU A 23 -6.99 4.28 5.06
N LEU A 24 -7.27 3.02 5.44
CA LEU A 24 -6.25 1.99 5.61
C LEU A 24 -5.45 1.72 4.32
N ALA A 25 -6.13 1.64 3.18
CA ALA A 25 -5.48 1.46 1.87
C ALA A 25 -4.50 2.60 1.52
N GLN A 26 -4.79 3.82 1.97
CA GLN A 26 -3.90 4.96 1.79
C GLN A 26 -2.74 4.91 2.79
N SER A 27 -3.01 4.63 4.07
CA SER A 27 -1.97 4.46 5.12
C SER A 27 -0.92 3.44 4.70
N GLU A 28 -1.36 2.26 4.25
CA GLU A 28 -0.49 1.19 3.75
C GLU A 28 0.42 1.63 2.59
N SER A 29 -0.04 2.56 1.76
CA SER A 29 0.76 3.13 0.66
C SER A 29 1.80 4.11 1.18
N VAL A 30 1.41 4.98 2.11
CA VAL A 30 2.27 6.03 2.69
C VAL A 30 3.38 5.43 3.55
N PHE A 31 3.09 4.38 4.31
CA PHE A 31 4.05 3.71 5.21
C PHE A 31 4.78 2.52 4.57
N ALA A 32 4.70 2.36 3.25
CA ALA A 32 5.43 1.30 2.57
C ALA A 32 6.95 1.45 2.74
N LEU A 33 7.64 0.33 2.94
CA LEU A 33 9.10 0.25 3.02
C LEU A 33 9.65 -0.54 1.82
N SER A 34 10.86 -0.17 1.39
CA SER A 34 11.55 -0.85 0.29
C SER A 34 13.05 -0.64 0.36
N ASN A 35 13.81 -1.59 -0.20
CA ASN A 35 15.25 -1.46 -0.43
C ASN A 35 15.63 -1.53 -1.93
N GLY A 36 14.65 -1.39 -2.82
CA GLY A 36 14.81 -1.52 -4.27
C GLY A 36 14.82 -2.96 -4.81
N HIS A 37 15.06 -3.97 -3.96
CA HIS A 37 14.93 -5.39 -4.30
C HIS A 37 13.59 -5.97 -3.83
N ILE A 38 13.16 -5.63 -2.63
CA ILE A 38 11.86 -6.01 -2.05
C ILE A 38 11.15 -4.76 -1.54
N GLY A 39 9.84 -4.71 -1.72
CA GLY A 39 8.96 -3.69 -1.16
C GLY A 39 7.76 -4.32 -0.46
N ILE A 40 7.37 -3.74 0.67
CA ILE A 40 6.23 -4.20 1.47
C ILE A 40 5.38 -2.96 1.78
N ARG A 41 4.07 -3.06 1.56
CA ARG A 41 3.13 -2.02 1.99
C ARG A 41 3.04 -1.99 3.52
N GLY A 42 2.73 -0.84 4.11
CA GLY A 42 2.60 -0.68 5.56
C GLY A 42 1.35 -1.35 6.15
N ASN A 43 1.17 -2.65 5.89
CA ASN A 43 0.08 -3.46 6.43
C ASN A 43 0.32 -3.77 7.90
N LEU A 44 -0.77 -4.02 8.62
CA LEU A 44 -0.72 -4.51 9.99
C LEU A 44 -0.29 -5.99 10.02
N ASP A 45 0.54 -6.37 10.98
CA ASP A 45 1.11 -7.72 11.08
C ASP A 45 0.06 -8.78 11.44
N GLU A 46 -1.07 -8.36 12.03
CA GLU A 46 -2.22 -9.20 12.36
C GLU A 46 -2.92 -9.77 11.11
N GLY A 47 -2.65 -9.22 9.92
CA GLY A 47 -3.19 -9.65 8.63
C GLY A 47 -4.55 -9.06 8.27
N GLU A 48 -5.41 -8.82 9.26
CA GLU A 48 -6.70 -8.13 9.09
C GLU A 48 -6.93 -7.12 10.23
N PRO A 49 -7.56 -5.95 9.95
CA PRO A 49 -8.04 -5.51 8.64
C PRO A 49 -6.91 -5.04 7.72
N HIS A 50 -7.12 -5.13 6.40
CA HIS A 50 -6.28 -4.48 5.38
C HIS A 50 -7.12 -3.87 4.25
N GLY A 51 -6.57 -2.86 3.57
CA GLY A 51 -7.14 -2.26 2.36
C GLY A 51 -6.64 -2.95 1.10
N LEU A 52 -5.32 -3.00 0.90
CA LEU A 52 -4.67 -3.72 -0.20
C LEU A 52 -3.35 -4.31 0.30
N PRO A 53 -3.32 -5.58 0.71
CA PRO A 53 -2.11 -6.19 1.24
C PRO A 53 -1.13 -6.44 0.09
N GLY A 54 0.16 -6.29 0.34
CA GLY A 54 1.13 -6.39 -0.75
C GLY A 54 2.58 -6.47 -0.31
N THR A 55 3.26 -7.50 -0.81
CA THR A 55 4.72 -7.66 -0.82
C THR A 55 5.14 -7.95 -2.25
N TYR A 56 6.16 -7.23 -2.72
CA TYR A 56 6.61 -7.28 -4.11
C TYR A 56 8.12 -7.49 -4.17
N LEU A 57 8.53 -8.41 -5.04
CA LEU A 57 9.93 -8.63 -5.39
C LEU A 57 10.21 -7.97 -6.74
N ASN A 58 11.28 -7.19 -6.81
CA ASN A 58 11.69 -6.54 -8.05
C ASN A 58 11.94 -7.59 -9.13
N SER A 59 11.38 -7.35 -10.32
CA SER A 59 11.47 -8.23 -11.50
C SER A 59 10.79 -9.59 -11.35
N PHE A 60 10.03 -9.83 -10.27
CA PHE A 60 9.13 -10.97 -10.15
C PHE A 60 7.75 -10.58 -10.66
N TYR A 61 7.32 -11.18 -11.76
CA TYR A 61 6.04 -10.89 -12.39
C TYR A 61 5.47 -12.14 -13.07
N GLU A 62 4.16 -12.12 -13.31
CA GLU A 62 3.45 -13.14 -14.09
C GLU A 62 2.95 -12.52 -15.41
N LEU A 63 2.96 -13.33 -16.46
CA LEU A 63 2.30 -13.00 -17.72
C LEU A 63 0.97 -13.72 -17.79
N ARG A 64 -0.12 -12.96 -17.98
CA ARG A 64 -1.44 -13.53 -18.26
C ARG A 64 -1.77 -13.31 -19.74
N PRO A 65 -2.22 -14.35 -20.48
CA PRO A 65 -2.76 -14.15 -21.83
C PRO A 65 -3.93 -13.16 -21.79
N LEU A 66 -3.88 -12.13 -22.63
CA LEU A 66 -5.02 -11.24 -22.87
C LEU A 66 -5.92 -11.90 -23.90
N PRO A 67 -7.13 -12.36 -23.54
CA PRO A 67 -8.10 -12.78 -24.54
C PRO A 67 -8.40 -11.59 -25.45
N TYR A 68 -8.35 -11.81 -26.77
CA TYR A 68 -8.65 -10.77 -27.75
C TYR A 68 -10.07 -10.24 -27.50
N ALA A 69 -10.21 -8.93 -27.31
CA ALA A 69 -11.45 -8.31 -26.83
C ALA A 69 -12.52 -8.18 -27.92
N GLU A 70 -12.16 -8.33 -29.19
CA GLU A 70 -13.08 -8.18 -30.32
C GLU A 70 -13.45 -9.55 -30.89
N ALA A 71 -14.74 -9.86 -30.94
CA ALA A 71 -15.23 -10.86 -31.89
C ALA A 71 -15.20 -10.22 -33.28
N GLY A 72 -14.57 -10.88 -34.25
CA GLY A 72 -14.43 -10.39 -35.62
C GLY A 72 -15.74 -10.16 -36.36
#